data_AF-A9USB7-F1
#
_entry.id   AF-A9USB7-F1
#
_cell.length_a   1.000
_cell.length_b   1.000
_cell.length_c   1.000
_cell.angle_alpha   90.00
_cell.angle_beta   90.00
_cell.angle_gamma   90.00
#
_symmetry.space_group_name_H-M   'P 1'
#
loop_
_entity.id
_entity.type
_entity.pdbx_description
1 polymer ?
#
loop_
_entity_poly.entity_id
_entity_poly.type
_entity_poly.pdbx_seq_one_letter_code
_entity_poly.pdbx_strand_id
1 'polypeptide(L)'
;MAAGAALLMLISLMGLGSVHAQMEGLTPEMMQGGQISPEMLNMMQKKNREGKPAMFFLTFVADDRETNERLSGDYVTALRQAHHEIQVYFIEDDKALYSIQDGKHLDEILDYLKAQDNIAQIELDSQKLMKPHPKDEVSKTKVDQADSERRAKEERLRKAQRRINKAKAKKAKKGQVKGKTEL
;
A
#
# COMPACT_ATOMS: atom_id res chain seq x y z
N MET A 1 -62.58 -18.19 -36.51
CA MET A 1 -62.15 -19.39 -35.75
C MET A 1 -60.70 -19.66 -36.13
N ALA A 2 -59.81 -19.72 -35.12
CA ALA A 2 -58.43 -20.25 -35.08
C ALA A 2 -57.47 -19.88 -36.25
N ALA A 3 -56.25 -19.38 -36.06
CA ALA A 3 -55.30 -19.68 -34.99
C ALA A 3 -54.33 -18.50 -34.78
N GLY A 4 -54.39 -17.92 -33.59
CA GLY A 4 -53.26 -17.23 -32.98
C GLY A 4 -52.75 -18.13 -31.86
N ALA A 5 -51.63 -18.81 -32.09
CA ALA A 5 -50.84 -19.51 -31.07
C ALA A 5 -49.56 -20.06 -31.71
N ALA A 6 -48.59 -19.19 -32.00
CA ALA A 6 -47.28 -19.62 -32.49
C ALA A 6 -46.11 -18.79 -31.93
N LEU A 7 -46.25 -18.16 -30.75
CA LEU A 7 -45.16 -17.35 -30.18
C LEU A 7 -44.96 -17.43 -28.67
N LEU A 8 -45.42 -18.50 -28.01
CA LEU A 8 -45.20 -18.68 -26.56
C LEU A 8 -44.87 -20.12 -26.17
N MET A 9 -43.92 -20.74 -26.87
CA MET A 9 -43.21 -21.94 -26.37
C MET A 9 -41.74 -21.93 -26.77
N LEU A 10 -41.04 -20.84 -26.43
CA LEU A 10 -39.58 -20.76 -26.48
C LEU A 10 -39.02 -20.04 -25.23
N ILE A 11 -39.65 -20.27 -24.07
CA ILE A 11 -39.10 -19.87 -22.76
C ILE A 11 -39.35 -21.01 -21.77
N SER A 12 -38.69 -22.14 -21.99
CA SER A 12 -38.44 -23.18 -20.97
C SER A 12 -37.57 -24.27 -21.58
N LEU A 13 -36.26 -24.02 -21.68
CA LEU A 13 -35.22 -25.07 -21.56
C LEU A 13 -33.80 -24.49 -21.53
N MET A 14 -33.60 -23.36 -20.83
CA MET A 14 -32.25 -22.86 -20.52
C MET A 14 -32.20 -22.46 -19.05
N GLY A 15 -32.50 -23.42 -18.20
CA GLY A 15 -32.23 -23.39 -16.77
C GLY A 15 -31.79 -24.78 -16.37
N LEU A 16 -30.70 -24.88 -15.62
CA LEU A 16 -29.99 -26.11 -15.21
C LEU A 16 -29.03 -26.70 -16.24
N GLY A 17 -27.85 -26.09 -16.35
CA GLY A 17 -26.72 -26.78 -16.98
C GLY A 17 -25.52 -25.89 -17.20
N SER A 18 -24.87 -25.43 -16.12
CA SER A 18 -23.44 -25.03 -16.16
C SER A 18 -22.81 -24.66 -14.81
N VAL A 19 -23.50 -24.82 -13.68
CA VAL A 19 -22.84 -24.72 -12.36
C VAL A 19 -22.07 -26.00 -12.00
N HIS A 20 -22.13 -27.05 -12.83
CA HIS A 20 -21.56 -28.38 -12.54
C HIS A 20 -20.14 -28.60 -13.07
N ALA A 21 -19.48 -27.62 -13.70
CA ALA A 21 -18.16 -27.81 -14.31
C ALA A 21 -16.98 -27.17 -13.54
N GLN A 22 -17.19 -26.65 -12.32
CA GLN A 22 -16.11 -26.06 -11.50
C GLN A 22 -15.84 -26.79 -10.17
N MET A 23 -16.38 -28.00 -9.98
CA MET A 23 -16.13 -28.81 -8.78
C MET A 23 -15.58 -30.20 -9.09
N GLU A 24 -14.69 -30.33 -10.08
CA GLU A 24 -13.83 -31.52 -10.16
C GLU A 24 -12.49 -31.22 -9.47
N GLY A 25 -12.38 -31.68 -8.22
CA GLY A 25 -11.12 -31.62 -7.45
C GLY A 25 -11.27 -31.32 -5.97
N LEU A 26 -12.48 -31.10 -5.45
CA LEU A 26 -12.73 -31.07 -4.00
C LEU A 26 -13.38 -32.41 -3.63
N THR A 27 -12.58 -33.34 -3.14
CA THR A 27 -13.13 -34.57 -2.57
C THR A 27 -14.03 -34.20 -1.38
N PRO A 28 -15.20 -34.85 -1.24
CA PRO A 28 -16.14 -34.58 -0.14
C PRO A 28 -15.60 -34.94 1.26
N GLU A 29 -14.38 -35.47 1.37
CA GLU A 29 -13.71 -35.74 2.65
C GLU A 29 -13.15 -34.48 3.33
N MET A 30 -12.95 -33.37 2.61
CA MET A 30 -12.24 -32.19 3.13
C MET A 30 -13.14 -31.16 3.84
N MET A 31 -14.45 -31.40 3.91
CA MET A 31 -15.42 -30.56 4.62
C MET A 31 -15.88 -31.15 5.96
N GLN A 32 -15.13 -32.10 6.53
CA GLN A 32 -15.47 -32.69 7.82
C GLN A 32 -14.83 -31.88 8.96
N GLY A 33 -15.63 -31.06 9.65
CA GLY A 33 -15.28 -30.49 10.96
C GLY A 33 -15.33 -28.96 11.11
N GLY A 34 -15.75 -28.20 10.09
CA GLY A 34 -15.96 -26.74 10.21
C GLY A 34 -14.69 -25.91 10.46
N GLN A 35 -13.51 -26.52 10.44
CA GLN A 35 -12.22 -25.84 10.59
C GLN A 35 -11.45 -25.91 9.27
N ILE A 36 -11.24 -24.76 8.65
CA ILE A 36 -10.39 -24.63 7.46
C ILE A 36 -8.94 -24.67 7.94
N SER A 37 -8.16 -25.67 7.51
CA SER A 37 -6.74 -25.72 7.82
C SER A 37 -5.98 -24.58 7.11
N PRO A 38 -4.87 -24.07 7.69
CA PRO A 38 -4.06 -23.03 7.05
C PRO A 38 -3.55 -23.42 5.66
N GLU A 39 -3.24 -24.70 5.45
CA GLU A 39 -2.82 -25.23 4.14
C GLU A 39 -3.96 -25.20 3.13
N MET A 40 -5.18 -25.58 3.53
CA MET A 40 -6.35 -25.52 2.65
C MET A 40 -6.69 -24.07 2.30
N LEU A 41 -6.57 -23.15 3.26
CA LEU A 41 -6.75 -21.72 3.01
C LEU A 41 -5.73 -21.19 1.99
N ASN A 42 -4.46 -21.55 2.15
CA ASN A 42 -3.40 -21.16 1.21
C ASN A 42 -3.65 -21.73 -0.19
N MET A 43 -4.03 -23.00 -0.29
CA MET A 43 -4.35 -23.62 -1.58
C MET A 43 -5.56 -22.96 -2.26
N MET A 44 -6.61 -22.60 -1.51
CA MET A 44 -7.75 -21.84 -2.04
C MET A 44 -7.33 -20.43 -2.51
N GLN A 45 -6.47 -19.74 -1.77
CA GLN A 45 -5.95 -18.42 -2.17
C GLN A 45 -5.12 -18.49 -3.45
N LYS A 46 -4.23 -19.49 -3.57
CA LYS A 46 -3.44 -19.74 -4.79
C LYS A 46 -4.34 -20.03 -5.98
N LYS A 47 -5.32 -20.94 -5.84
CA LYS A 47 -6.29 -21.25 -6.91
C LYS A 47 -7.13 -20.03 -7.31
N ASN A 48 -7.48 -19.15 -6.37
CA ASN A 48 -8.23 -17.93 -6.68
C ASN A 48 -7.43 -16.89 -7.49
N ARG A 49 -6.10 -16.90 -7.36
CA ARG A 49 -5.14 -16.00 -8.02
C ARG A 49 -4.53 -16.60 -9.30
N GLU A 50 -4.67 -17.89 -9.52
CA GLU A 50 -4.16 -18.59 -10.71
C GLU A 50 -4.74 -18.00 -12.00
N GLY A 51 -3.86 -17.69 -12.95
CA GLY A 51 -4.22 -17.10 -14.24
C GLY A 51 -4.72 -15.65 -14.17
N LYS A 52 -4.67 -15.02 -12.99
CA LYS A 52 -4.99 -13.60 -12.81
C LYS A 52 -3.74 -12.81 -12.48
N PRO A 53 -3.61 -11.59 -13.01
CA PRO A 53 -2.51 -10.73 -12.62
C PRO A 53 -2.62 -10.37 -11.14
N ALA A 54 -1.47 -10.24 -10.49
CA ALA A 54 -1.39 -9.69 -9.14
C ALA A 54 -0.41 -8.51 -9.11
N MET A 55 -0.67 -7.56 -8.22
CA MET A 55 0.13 -6.35 -8.09
C MET A 55 0.49 -6.11 -6.64
N PHE A 56 1.74 -5.70 -6.38
CA PHE A 56 2.21 -5.33 -5.06
C PHE A 56 3.20 -4.17 -5.14
N PHE A 57 3.28 -3.38 -4.07
CA PHE A 57 4.30 -2.35 -3.94
C PHE A 57 5.52 -2.90 -3.20
N LEU A 58 6.69 -2.56 -3.71
CA LEU A 58 7.98 -2.82 -3.12
C LEU A 58 8.61 -1.48 -2.72
N THR A 59 9.00 -1.35 -1.45
CA THR A 59 9.76 -0.20 -0.94
C THR A 59 11.17 -0.65 -0.61
N PHE A 60 12.15 0.05 -1.16
CA PHE A 60 13.58 -0.17 -0.95
C PHE A 60 14.09 0.54 0.30
N VAL A 61 15.21 0.08 0.85
CA VAL A 61 15.85 0.71 2.02
C VAL A 61 16.58 2.00 1.65
N ALA A 62 17.15 2.07 0.43
CA ALA A 62 17.85 3.24 -0.05
C ALA A 62 16.88 4.24 -0.69
N ASP A 63 17.18 5.54 -0.55
CA ASP A 63 16.46 6.65 -1.17
C ASP A 63 17.26 7.18 -2.37
N ASP A 64 17.75 6.26 -3.22
CA ASP A 64 18.49 6.57 -4.45
C ASP A 64 17.92 5.76 -5.61
N ARG A 65 17.30 6.49 -6.55
CA ARG A 65 16.55 5.88 -7.65
C ARG A 65 17.42 5.03 -8.57
N GLU A 66 18.62 5.49 -8.92
CA GLU A 66 19.50 4.76 -9.84
C GLU A 66 19.92 3.40 -9.26
N THR A 67 20.30 3.40 -7.97
CA THR A 67 20.63 2.16 -7.24
C THR A 67 19.44 1.22 -7.15
N ASN A 68 18.25 1.76 -6.82
CA ASN A 68 17.04 0.97 -6.68
C ASN A 68 16.56 0.39 -8.02
N GLU A 69 16.62 1.16 -9.11
CA GLU A 69 16.31 0.67 -10.46
C GLU A 69 17.26 -0.46 -10.88
N ARG A 70 18.57 -0.34 -10.56
CA ARG A 70 19.54 -1.41 -10.82
C ARG A 70 19.23 -2.68 -10.02
N LEU A 71 19.02 -2.57 -8.71
CA LEU A 71 18.65 -3.69 -7.84
C LEU A 71 17.34 -4.36 -8.30
N SER A 72 16.34 -3.54 -8.63
CA SER A 72 15.08 -4.01 -9.18
C SER A 72 15.29 -4.77 -10.49
N GLY A 73 16.18 -4.30 -11.36
CA GLY A 73 16.56 -4.99 -12.60
C GLY A 73 17.15 -6.37 -12.35
N ASP A 74 18.01 -6.51 -11.34
CA ASP A 74 18.60 -7.79 -10.93
C ASP A 74 17.51 -8.76 -10.45
N TYR A 75 16.59 -8.30 -9.60
CA TYR A 75 15.46 -9.11 -9.12
C TYR A 75 14.55 -9.57 -10.25
N VAL A 76 14.18 -8.66 -11.16
CA VAL A 76 13.36 -8.99 -12.33
C VAL A 76 14.08 -10.00 -13.23
N THR A 77 15.40 -9.85 -13.40
CA THR A 77 16.19 -10.79 -14.19
C THR A 77 16.17 -12.19 -13.58
N ALA A 78 16.39 -12.31 -12.27
CA ALA A 78 16.33 -13.59 -11.55
C ALA A 78 14.92 -14.22 -11.65
N LEU A 79 13.87 -13.42 -11.49
CA LEU A 79 12.49 -13.91 -11.58
C LEU A 79 12.12 -14.34 -13.01
N ARG A 80 12.62 -13.64 -14.03
CA ARG A 80 12.45 -14.05 -15.45
C ARG A 80 13.21 -15.32 -15.80
N GLN A 81 14.39 -15.54 -15.20
CA GLN A 81 15.11 -16.81 -15.32
C GLN A 81 14.30 -17.99 -14.74
N ALA A 82 13.49 -17.73 -13.72
CA ALA A 82 12.52 -18.68 -13.17
C ALA A 82 11.18 -18.74 -13.96
N HIS A 83 11.13 -18.15 -15.16
CA HIS A 83 9.95 -18.08 -16.03
C HIS A 83 8.77 -17.26 -15.46
N HIS A 84 9.01 -16.36 -14.50
CA HIS A 84 8.00 -15.41 -14.07
C HIS A 84 8.01 -14.16 -14.94
N GLU A 85 6.87 -13.84 -15.55
CA GLU A 85 6.71 -12.61 -16.32
C GLU A 85 6.29 -11.46 -15.41
N ILE A 86 7.20 -10.50 -15.26
CA ILE A 86 7.07 -9.38 -14.32
C ILE A 86 7.32 -8.06 -15.04
N GLN A 87 6.46 -7.09 -14.74
CA GLN A 87 6.56 -5.69 -15.14
C GLN A 87 6.74 -4.83 -13.88
N VAL A 88 7.62 -3.83 -13.96
CA VAL A 88 7.94 -2.96 -12.83
C VAL A 88 7.79 -1.50 -13.23
N TYR A 89 7.18 -0.72 -12.35
CA TYR A 89 6.97 0.71 -12.52
C TYR A 89 7.41 1.45 -11.26
N PHE A 90 8.45 2.29 -11.38
CA PHE A 90 8.87 3.16 -10.28
C PHE A 90 7.90 4.35 -10.13
N ILE A 91 7.44 4.57 -8.90
CA ILE A 91 6.48 5.62 -8.54
C ILE A 91 7.19 6.74 -7.79
N GLU A 92 8.09 6.35 -6.88
CA GLU A 92 8.97 7.24 -6.10
C GLU A 92 10.41 6.71 -6.21
N ASP A 93 11.38 7.43 -5.63
CA ASP A 93 12.80 7.04 -5.72
C ASP A 93 13.08 5.72 -4.96
N ASP A 94 12.30 5.43 -3.93
CA ASP A 94 12.38 4.23 -3.09
C ASP A 94 11.20 3.25 -3.28
N LYS A 95 10.24 3.54 -4.18
CA LYS A 95 9.00 2.75 -4.31
C LYS A 95 8.68 2.36 -5.74
N ALA A 96 8.46 1.06 -5.94
CA ALA A 96 8.07 0.48 -7.22
C ALA A 96 6.82 -0.41 -7.11
N LEU A 97 5.97 -0.35 -8.12
CA LEU A 97 4.86 -1.27 -8.35
C LEU A 97 5.35 -2.45 -9.20
N TYR A 98 5.18 -3.65 -8.66
CA TYR A 98 5.45 -4.90 -9.36
C TYR A 98 4.12 -5.50 -9.81
N SER A 99 4.04 -5.83 -11.09
CA SER A 99 2.89 -6.50 -11.70
C SER A 99 3.34 -7.86 -12.22
N ILE A 100 2.73 -8.92 -11.72
CA ILE A 100 2.93 -10.30 -12.16
C ILE A 100 1.72 -10.73 -12.98
N GLN A 101 1.93 -11.41 -14.11
CA GLN A 101 0.81 -11.85 -14.95
C GLN A 101 0.04 -13.04 -14.38
N ASP A 102 0.72 -13.95 -13.67
CA ASP A 102 0.12 -15.11 -13.03
C ASP A 102 0.36 -15.07 -11.51
N GLY A 103 -0.72 -14.79 -10.77
CA GLY A 103 -0.74 -14.71 -9.32
C GLY A 103 -0.54 -16.04 -8.59
N LYS A 104 -0.51 -17.17 -9.29
CA LYS A 104 -0.23 -18.49 -8.71
C LYS A 104 1.09 -18.54 -7.94
N HIS A 105 2.11 -17.86 -8.48
CA HIS A 105 3.47 -17.85 -7.94
C HIS A 105 3.75 -16.67 -7.00
N LEU A 106 2.72 -15.88 -6.67
CA LEU A 106 2.88 -14.68 -5.87
C LEU A 106 3.59 -14.96 -4.54
N ASP A 107 3.22 -16.02 -3.82
CA ASP A 107 3.81 -16.31 -2.52
C ASP A 107 5.31 -16.65 -2.62
N GLU A 108 5.71 -17.39 -3.65
CA GLU A 108 7.11 -17.75 -3.92
C GLU A 108 7.95 -16.50 -4.26
N ILE A 109 7.40 -15.62 -5.09
CA ILE A 109 8.02 -14.34 -5.45
C ILE A 109 8.17 -13.45 -4.21
N LEU A 110 7.10 -13.36 -3.39
CA LEU A 110 7.12 -12.58 -2.16
C LEU A 110 8.16 -13.11 -1.18
N ASP A 111 8.31 -14.42 -1.05
CA ASP A 111 9.29 -15.03 -0.15
C ASP A 111 10.73 -14.80 -0.64
N TYR A 112 10.98 -14.87 -1.95
CA TYR A 112 12.26 -14.48 -2.54
C TYR A 112 12.61 -13.00 -2.25
N LEU A 113 11.63 -12.10 -2.41
CA LEU A 113 11.83 -10.67 -2.18
C LEU A 113 12.01 -10.34 -0.69
N LYS A 114 11.26 -10.99 0.22
CA LYS A 114 11.44 -10.82 1.68
C LYS A 114 12.83 -11.24 2.16
N ALA A 115 13.52 -12.11 1.43
CA ALA A 115 14.86 -12.55 1.76
C ALA A 115 15.96 -11.54 1.39
N GLN A 116 15.65 -10.45 0.69
CA GLN A 116 16.65 -9.45 0.29
C GLN A 116 16.79 -8.36 1.35
N ASP A 117 18.03 -8.06 1.74
CA ASP A 117 18.33 -7.05 2.76
C ASP A 117 18.01 -5.60 2.32
N ASN A 118 17.89 -5.37 1.01
CA ASN A 118 17.66 -4.04 0.44
C ASN A 118 16.17 -3.67 0.32
N ILE A 119 15.28 -4.54 0.80
CA ILE A 119 13.83 -4.33 0.77
C ILE A 119 13.35 -3.95 2.17
N ALA A 120 12.75 -2.75 2.28
CA ALA A 120 12.22 -2.24 3.54
C ALA A 120 10.80 -2.75 3.79
N GLN A 121 9.95 -2.80 2.75
CA GLN A 121 8.55 -3.16 2.88
C GLN A 121 8.00 -3.76 1.60
N ILE A 122 7.11 -4.75 1.74
CA ILE A 122 6.21 -5.20 0.68
C ILE A 122 4.77 -4.94 1.11
N GLU A 123 3.95 -4.43 0.19
CA GLU A 123 2.52 -4.15 0.40
C GLU A 123 1.67 -4.80 -0.70
N LEU A 124 0.73 -5.65 -0.29
CA LEU A 124 -0.22 -6.35 -1.15
C LEU A 124 -1.63 -6.02 -0.69
N ASP A 125 -2.51 -5.55 -1.58
CA ASP A 125 -3.90 -5.19 -1.23
C ASP A 125 -4.00 -4.25 0.01
N SER A 126 -3.12 -3.25 0.07
CA SER A 126 -2.96 -2.32 1.20
C SER A 126 -2.46 -2.94 2.52
N GLN A 127 -2.06 -4.22 2.51
CA GLN A 127 -1.52 -4.92 3.66
C GLN A 127 -0.01 -5.00 3.61
N LYS A 128 0.64 -4.55 4.68
CA LYS A 128 2.09 -4.64 4.87
C LYS A 128 2.49 -6.05 5.26
N LEU A 129 3.31 -6.70 4.44
CA LEU A 129 3.70 -8.11 4.58
C LEU A 129 5.02 -8.33 5.32
N MET A 130 5.82 -7.29 5.47
CA MET A 130 7.07 -7.31 6.23
C MET A 130 6.90 -6.60 7.57
N LYS A 131 7.65 -7.06 8.57
CA LYS A 131 7.79 -6.34 9.83
C LYS A 131 8.65 -5.08 9.58
N PRO A 132 8.40 -3.98 10.31
CA PRO A 132 9.28 -2.82 10.25
C PRO A 132 10.73 -3.22 10.49
N HIS A 133 11.66 -2.77 9.65
CA HIS A 133 13.06 -3.07 9.84
C HIS A 133 13.54 -2.45 11.17
N PRO A 134 14.37 -3.13 11.98
CA PRO A 134 14.81 -2.58 13.28
C PRO A 134 15.50 -1.21 13.20
N LYS A 135 16.09 -0.89 12.03
CA LYS A 135 16.70 0.44 11.77
C LYS A 135 15.67 1.57 11.64
N ASP A 136 14.41 1.25 11.34
CA ASP A 136 13.33 2.24 11.18
C ASP A 136 12.68 2.65 12.51
N GLU A 137 12.86 1.87 13.58
CA GLU A 137 12.45 2.28 14.93
C GLU A 137 13.35 3.42 15.45
N VAL A 138 14.63 3.42 15.04
CA VAL A 138 15.61 4.44 15.45
C VAL A 138 15.42 5.75 14.68
N SER A 139 14.98 5.70 13.42
CA SER A 139 14.75 6.89 12.58
C SER A 139 13.46 7.63 12.95
N LYS A 140 12.36 6.94 13.29
CA LYS A 140 11.14 7.56 13.82
C LYS A 140 11.40 8.40 15.07
N THR A 141 12.23 7.90 15.97
CA THR A 141 12.61 8.60 17.22
C THR A 141 13.33 9.94 16.95
N LYS A 142 14.06 10.06 15.82
CA LYS A 142 14.77 11.30 15.45
C LYS A 142 13.87 12.31 14.74
N VAL A 143 12.90 11.84 13.93
CA VAL A 143 11.94 12.71 13.24
C VAL A 143 10.97 13.34 14.24
N ASP A 144 10.49 12.58 15.23
CA ASP A 144 9.61 13.09 16.28
C ASP A 144 10.31 14.14 17.17
N GLN A 145 11.60 13.96 17.44
CA GLN A 145 12.41 14.96 18.16
C GLN A 145 12.58 16.25 17.34
N ALA A 146 12.90 16.14 16.05
CA ALA A 146 13.08 17.30 15.16
C ALA A 146 11.79 18.11 14.98
N ASP A 147 10.63 17.45 14.85
CA ASP A 147 9.33 18.12 14.75
C ASP A 147 8.91 18.77 16.08
N SER A 148 9.20 18.13 17.22
CA SER A 148 8.93 18.70 18.54
C SER A 148 9.78 19.96 18.81
N GLU A 149 11.05 19.95 18.40
CA GLU A 149 11.96 21.10 18.54
C GLU A 149 11.58 22.25 17.60
N ARG A 150 11.18 21.94 16.37
CA ARG A 150 10.74 22.95 15.39
C ARG A 150 9.47 23.66 15.86
N ARG A 151 8.47 22.91 16.37
CA ARG A 151 7.24 23.48 16.94
C ARG A 151 7.51 24.29 18.20
N ALA A 152 8.41 23.84 19.08
CA ALA A 152 8.80 24.59 20.29
C ALA A 152 9.53 25.90 19.95
N LYS A 153 10.38 25.91 18.92
CA LYS A 153 11.09 27.10 18.44
C LYS A 153 10.13 28.13 17.84
N GLU A 154 9.16 27.67 17.05
CA GLU A 154 8.16 28.51 16.40
C GLU A 154 7.21 29.18 17.43
N GLU A 155 6.83 28.46 18.49
CA GLU A 155 6.02 29.01 19.57
C GLU A 155 6.77 30.09 20.37
N ARG A 156 8.08 29.89 20.62
CA ARG A 156 8.94 30.88 21.30
C ARG A 156 9.07 32.16 20.48
N LEU A 157 9.27 32.05 19.17
CA LEU A 157 9.30 33.18 18.23
C LEU A 157 7.98 33.96 18.24
N ARG A 158 6.84 33.26 18.19
CA ARG A 158 5.50 33.88 18.23
C ARG A 158 5.25 34.61 19.55
N LYS A 159 5.69 34.05 20.70
CA LYS A 159 5.60 34.72 22.01
C LYS A 159 6.50 35.95 22.09
N ALA A 160 7.72 35.89 21.56
CA ALA A 160 8.63 37.03 21.49
C ALA A 160 8.03 38.17 20.65
N GLN A 161 7.49 37.86 19.47
CA GLN A 161 6.89 38.84 18.57
C GLN A 161 5.68 39.55 19.21
N ARG A 162 4.82 38.80 19.93
CA ARG A 162 3.70 39.37 20.67
C ARG A 162 4.14 40.35 21.77
N ARG A 163 5.27 40.08 22.44
CA ARG A 163 5.83 40.99 23.46
C ARG A 163 6.37 42.28 22.83
N ILE A 164 7.06 42.18 21.69
CA ILE A 164 7.56 43.35 20.94
C ILE A 164 6.38 44.23 20.49
N ASN A 165 5.33 43.65 19.93
CA ASN A 165 4.16 44.39 19.46
C ASN A 165 3.41 45.08 20.63
N LYS A 166 3.26 44.40 21.78
CA LYS A 166 2.68 45.00 22.99
C LYS A 166 3.53 46.16 23.54
N ALA A 167 4.85 46.03 23.51
CA ALA A 167 5.76 47.10 23.94
C ALA A 167 5.71 48.33 23.02
N LYS A 168 5.64 48.11 21.70
CA LYS A 168 5.46 49.18 20.70
C LYS A 168 4.12 49.90 20.86
N ALA A 169 3.02 49.17 21.07
CA ALA A 169 1.70 49.75 21.31
C ALA A 169 1.63 50.58 22.60
N LYS A 170 2.31 50.17 23.67
CA LYS A 170 2.42 50.96 24.91
C LYS A 170 3.25 52.23 24.73
N LYS A 171 4.33 52.19 23.93
CA LYS A 171 5.14 53.39 23.62
C LYS A 171 4.38 54.38 22.72
N ALA A 172 3.61 53.90 21.74
CA ALA A 172 2.76 54.75 20.90
C ALA A 172 1.68 55.49 21.70
N LYS A 173 1.04 54.81 22.67
CA LYS A 173 0.08 55.46 23.58
C LYS A 173 0.72 56.47 24.54
N LYS A 174 2.00 56.30 24.91
CA LYS A 174 2.72 57.24 25.80
C LYS A 174 3.23 58.49 25.06
N GLY A 175 3.46 58.39 23.74
CA GLY A 175 3.83 59.54 22.89
C GLY A 175 2.66 60.50 22.63
N GLN A 176 1.42 60.00 22.56
CA GLN A 176 0.24 60.81 22.24
C GLN A 176 -0.28 61.64 23.43
N VAL A 177 0.11 61.31 24.67
CA VAL A 177 -0.26 62.07 25.87
C VAL A 177 0.72 63.24 26.14
N LYS A 178 1.94 63.21 25.57
CA LYS A 178 2.97 64.23 25.81
C LYS A 178 2.95 65.41 24.83
N GLY A 179 2.09 65.37 23.80
CA GLY A 179 1.95 66.42 22.78
C GLY A 179 0.71 67.32 22.93
N LYS A 180 -0.04 67.20 24.04
CA LYS A 180 -1.24 68.01 24.32
C LYS A 180 -1.08 68.95 25.53
N THR A 181 0.16 69.22 25.92
CA THR A 181 0.46 70.12 27.04
C THR A 181 1.72 70.89 26.69
N GLU A 182 1.61 71.82 25.76
CA GLU A 182 2.35 73.09 25.74
C GLU A 182 1.90 73.90 24.51
N LEU A 183 1.20 75.00 24.84
CA LEU A 183 0.89 76.23 24.09
C LEU A 183 0.03 76.14 22.82
#